data_AF-A0A140L2A2-F1
#
_entry.id   AF-A0A140L2A2-F1
#
_cell.length_a   1.000
_cell.length_b   1.000
_cell.length_c   1.000
_cell.angle_alpha   90.00
_cell.angle_beta   90.00
_cell.angle_gamma   90.00
#
_symmetry.space_group_name_H-M   'P 1'
#
loop_
_entity.id
_entity.type
_entity.pdbx_description
1 polymer ?
#
loop_
_entity_poly.entity_id
_entity_poly.type
_entity_poly.pdbx_seq_one_letter_code
_entity_poly.pdbx_strand_id
1 'polypeptide(L)'
;MLRNMIDKLKKHSRELKKEISALYLACKKKNVPWYVKAIAAVVVAYALSPVDLIPDFIPVLGYLDDLVLIPLGITIAIKLIPQSVMEECRREAESLFKDGKSHNWKAGAVIIFLWIILISALVLKMFSFELSIDHNTALKFLLLFTGSFLAAAISGAAGFGGALLLLPLLSKTIGTTMAVPVLTIAQLIGNLSRAFFGLKQIKWKPVLMFILGAVPMSVLGAFSFVKVPKEIITRGIGLAIIVFVILKYFKVLKFKPSDRTIFIGGAVVGLISGLVGSAGPIGAALFLSLNLPPVSYIASEAVTAIAMHISKTIVYQKYLGIGLYALGIGLFMGVAMIAGTWTGKKVIEKMPKEKFVKFVGVLLAVIGLQMLILG
;
A
#
# COMPACT_ATOMS: atom_id res chain seq x y z
N MET A 1 -36.67 -10.01 0.13
CA MET A 1 -35.95 -9.54 -1.07
C MET A 1 -34.44 -9.76 -0.99
N LEU A 2 -33.75 -9.21 0.03
CA LEU A 2 -32.28 -9.32 0.18
C LEU A 2 -31.76 -10.76 0.29
N ARG A 3 -32.47 -11.63 1.03
CA ARG A 3 -32.09 -13.04 1.22
C ARG A 3 -32.13 -13.85 -0.09
N ASN A 4 -33.18 -13.66 -0.90
CA ASN A 4 -33.30 -14.28 -2.22
C ASN A 4 -32.23 -13.78 -3.20
N MET A 5 -31.82 -12.51 -3.12
CA MET A 5 -30.69 -11.98 -3.92
C MET A 5 -29.36 -12.64 -3.50
N ILE A 6 -29.11 -12.76 -2.19
CA ILE A 6 -27.89 -13.39 -1.66
C ILE A 6 -27.81 -14.86 -2.07
N ASP A 7 -28.93 -15.59 -2.03
CA ASP A 7 -28.97 -17.00 -2.43
C ASP A 7 -28.76 -17.18 -3.94
N LYS A 8 -29.29 -16.26 -4.76
CA LYS A 8 -29.06 -16.23 -6.22
C LYS A 8 -27.58 -15.95 -6.54
N LEU A 9 -26.95 -15.00 -5.86
CA LEU A 9 -25.52 -14.69 -5.99
C LEU A 9 -24.62 -15.85 -5.55
N LYS A 10 -24.95 -16.52 -4.43
CA LYS A 10 -24.22 -17.71 -3.96
C LYS A 10 -24.32 -18.87 -4.95
N LYS A 11 -25.50 -19.09 -5.55
CA LYS A 11 -25.69 -20.11 -6.59
C LYS A 11 -24.84 -19.80 -7.81
N HIS A 12 -24.88 -18.57 -8.30
CA HIS A 12 -24.10 -18.14 -9.47
C HIS A 12 -22.58 -18.25 -9.24
N SER A 13 -22.09 -17.86 -8.06
CA SER A 13 -20.67 -18.01 -7.70
C SER A 13 -20.24 -19.49 -7.66
N ARG A 14 -21.12 -20.40 -7.20
CA ARG A 14 -20.85 -21.85 -7.22
C ARG A 14 -20.81 -22.40 -8.64
N GLU A 15 -21.70 -21.94 -9.51
CA GLU A 15 -21.72 -22.32 -10.93
C GLU A 15 -20.44 -21.84 -11.65
N LEU A 16 -20.02 -20.59 -11.43
CA LEU A 16 -18.76 -20.08 -11.99
C LEU A 16 -17.53 -20.88 -11.54
N LYS A 17 -17.45 -21.23 -10.25
CA LYS A 17 -16.35 -22.05 -9.72
C LYS A 17 -16.31 -23.44 -10.33
N LYS A 18 -17.48 -24.04 -10.61
CA LYS A 18 -17.59 -25.31 -11.33
C LYS A 18 -17.06 -25.17 -12.76
N GLU A 19 -17.48 -24.14 -13.50
CA GLU A 19 -17.04 -23.90 -14.88
C GLU A 19 -15.53 -23.65 -14.98
N ILE A 20 -14.95 -22.83 -14.09
CA ILE A 20 -13.49 -22.58 -14.05
C ILE A 20 -12.71 -23.87 -13.78
N SER A 21 -13.22 -24.73 -12.90
CA SER A 21 -12.57 -26.01 -12.60
C SER A 21 -12.70 -27.02 -13.74
N ALA A 22 -13.85 -27.05 -14.41
CA ALA A 22 -14.04 -27.89 -15.59
C ALA A 22 -13.16 -27.41 -16.76
N LEU A 23 -12.99 -26.10 -16.95
CA LEU A 23 -12.05 -25.52 -17.91
C LEU A 23 -10.59 -25.89 -17.59
N TYR A 24 -10.21 -25.86 -16.31
CA TYR A 24 -8.88 -26.31 -15.87
C TYR A 24 -8.62 -27.78 -16.20
N LEU A 25 -9.61 -28.65 -16.01
CA LEU A 25 -9.51 -30.07 -16.38
C LEU A 25 -9.43 -30.24 -17.89
N ALA A 26 -10.21 -29.47 -18.66
CA ALA A 26 -10.16 -29.50 -20.12
C ALA A 26 -8.77 -29.13 -20.67
N CYS A 27 -8.04 -28.22 -20.02
CA CYS A 27 -6.64 -27.90 -20.38
C CYS A 27 -5.71 -29.13 -20.34
N LYS A 28 -6.02 -30.15 -19.54
CA LYS A 28 -5.20 -31.36 -19.36
C LYS A 28 -5.56 -32.51 -20.31
N LYS A 29 -6.71 -32.47 -20.99
CA LYS A 29 -7.17 -33.57 -21.86
C LYS A 29 -6.42 -33.55 -23.19
N LYS A 30 -5.93 -34.71 -23.65
CA LYS A 30 -5.19 -34.82 -24.94
C LYS A 30 -6.02 -34.38 -26.14
N ASN A 31 -7.33 -34.61 -26.11
CA ASN A 31 -8.24 -34.39 -27.24
C ASN A 31 -8.65 -32.93 -27.46
N VAL A 32 -8.17 -31.99 -26.65
CA VAL A 32 -8.42 -30.55 -26.83
C VAL A 32 -7.28 -29.93 -27.67
N PRO A 33 -7.57 -29.22 -28.77
CA PRO A 33 -6.56 -28.55 -29.58
C PRO A 33 -5.71 -27.57 -28.76
N TRP A 34 -4.44 -27.43 -29.10
CA TRP A 34 -3.47 -26.65 -28.31
C TRP A 34 -3.86 -25.18 -28.15
N TYR A 35 -4.46 -24.54 -29.17
CA TYR A 35 -4.89 -23.15 -29.10
C TYR A 35 -6.09 -22.96 -28.17
N VAL A 36 -7.00 -23.94 -28.10
CA VAL A 36 -8.12 -23.97 -27.15
C VAL A 36 -7.61 -24.15 -25.73
N LYS A 37 -6.58 -25.00 -25.53
CA LYS A 37 -5.90 -25.15 -24.24
C LYS A 37 -5.25 -23.84 -23.79
N ALA A 38 -4.62 -23.11 -24.71
CA ALA A 38 -3.99 -21.82 -24.40
C ALA A 38 -5.03 -20.78 -23.95
N ILE A 39 -6.14 -20.64 -24.68
CA ILE A 39 -7.24 -19.74 -24.32
C ILE A 39 -7.84 -20.12 -22.95
N ALA A 40 -8.17 -21.41 -22.76
CA ALA A 40 -8.71 -21.88 -21.49
C ALA A 40 -7.72 -21.70 -20.33
N ALA A 41 -6.42 -21.92 -20.57
CA ALA A 41 -5.39 -21.72 -19.56
C ALA A 41 -5.24 -20.25 -19.18
N VAL A 42 -5.32 -19.32 -20.13
CA VAL A 42 -5.31 -17.87 -19.85
C VAL A 42 -6.52 -17.49 -18.99
N VAL A 43 -7.72 -17.94 -19.37
CA VAL A 43 -8.96 -17.65 -18.62
C VAL A 43 -8.89 -18.22 -17.20
N VAL A 44 -8.40 -19.45 -17.04
CA VAL A 44 -8.25 -20.09 -15.72
C VAL A 44 -7.16 -19.43 -14.88
N ALA A 45 -5.99 -19.17 -15.47
CA ALA A 45 -4.89 -18.50 -14.76
C ALA A 45 -5.30 -17.10 -14.30
N TYR A 46 -6.08 -16.40 -15.12
CA TYR A 46 -6.63 -15.10 -14.79
C TYR A 46 -7.70 -15.18 -13.70
N ALA A 47 -8.68 -16.08 -13.82
CA ALA A 47 -9.73 -16.26 -12.79
C ALA A 47 -9.19 -16.78 -11.44
N LEU A 48 -8.00 -17.36 -11.43
CA LEU A 48 -7.27 -17.78 -10.22
C LEU A 48 -6.14 -16.81 -9.82
N SER A 49 -5.95 -15.73 -10.59
CA SER A 49 -4.94 -14.71 -10.32
C SER A 49 -5.31 -13.96 -9.04
N PRO A 50 -4.34 -13.69 -8.14
CA PRO A 50 -4.56 -12.82 -7.00
C PRO A 50 -4.53 -11.32 -7.36
N VAL A 51 -4.37 -10.98 -8.65
CA VAL A 51 -4.20 -9.61 -9.17
C VAL A 51 -5.21 -9.37 -10.29
N ASP A 52 -6.02 -8.32 -10.17
CA ASP A 52 -7.00 -7.86 -11.17
C ASP A 52 -6.30 -7.16 -12.34
N LEU A 53 -6.85 -7.29 -13.56
CA LEU A 53 -6.23 -6.75 -14.78
C LEU A 53 -6.42 -5.23 -14.83
N ILE A 54 -7.60 -4.80 -14.37
CA ILE A 54 -7.92 -3.42 -14.12
C ILE A 54 -8.14 -3.29 -12.63
N PRO A 55 -7.23 -2.64 -11.91
CA PRO A 55 -7.35 -2.62 -10.47
C PRO A 55 -8.62 -1.91 -10.01
N ASP A 56 -9.30 -2.51 -9.03
CA ASP A 56 -10.56 -2.07 -8.39
C ASP A 56 -10.63 -0.58 -7.99
N PHE A 57 -9.49 0.12 -7.95
CA PHE A 57 -9.42 1.54 -7.62
C PHE A 57 -9.88 2.47 -8.76
N ILE A 58 -10.02 2.00 -10.00
CA ILE A 58 -10.55 2.81 -11.11
C ILE A 58 -12.08 2.68 -11.13
N PRO A 59 -12.85 3.73 -10.76
CA PRO A 59 -14.30 3.67 -10.79
C PRO A 59 -14.80 3.26 -12.17
N VAL A 60 -15.80 2.36 -12.23
CA VAL A 60 -16.39 1.78 -13.46
C VAL A 60 -15.49 0.77 -14.18
N LEU A 61 -14.22 1.08 -14.42
CA LEU A 61 -13.31 0.20 -15.19
C LEU A 61 -12.78 -0.99 -14.39
N GLY A 62 -12.60 -0.87 -13.07
CA GLY A 62 -12.11 -1.96 -12.21
C GLY A 62 -13.09 -3.13 -12.05
N TYR A 63 -14.35 -2.99 -12.48
CA TYR A 63 -15.32 -4.09 -12.52
C TYR A 63 -15.45 -4.73 -13.91
N LEU A 64 -14.77 -4.17 -14.92
CA LEU A 64 -14.94 -4.57 -16.31
C LEU A 64 -14.41 -5.99 -16.55
N ASP A 65 -13.31 -6.34 -15.92
CA ASP A 65 -12.68 -7.63 -16.05
C ASP A 65 -13.46 -8.75 -15.35
N ASP A 66 -14.04 -8.47 -14.18
CA ASP A 66 -14.94 -9.38 -13.47
C ASP A 66 -16.34 -9.52 -14.11
N LEU A 67 -16.91 -8.46 -14.70
CA LEU A 67 -18.26 -8.47 -15.26
C LEU A 67 -18.32 -8.84 -16.74
N VAL A 68 -17.25 -8.58 -17.50
CA VAL A 68 -17.25 -8.76 -18.96
C VAL A 68 -16.16 -9.73 -19.40
N LEU A 69 -14.92 -9.54 -18.96
CA LEU A 69 -13.77 -10.27 -19.51
C LEU A 69 -13.76 -11.74 -19.09
N ILE A 70 -13.98 -12.04 -17.81
CA ILE A 70 -14.07 -13.43 -17.30
C ILE A 70 -15.28 -14.17 -17.92
N PRO A 71 -16.52 -13.66 -17.87
CA PRO A 71 -17.67 -14.33 -18.46
C PRO A 71 -17.52 -14.56 -19.97
N LEU A 72 -16.98 -13.57 -20.70
CA LEU A 72 -16.73 -13.68 -22.13
C LEU A 72 -15.64 -14.71 -22.44
N GLY A 73 -14.53 -14.68 -21.70
CA GLY A 73 -13.44 -15.63 -21.83
C GLY A 73 -13.88 -17.08 -21.56
N ILE A 74 -14.67 -17.30 -20.51
CA ILE A 74 -15.29 -18.59 -20.19
C ILE A 74 -16.20 -19.03 -21.34
N THR A 75 -17.04 -18.14 -21.86
CA THR A 75 -17.98 -18.44 -22.96
C THR A 75 -17.25 -18.84 -24.24
N ILE A 76 -16.20 -18.10 -24.61
CA ILE A 76 -15.36 -18.41 -25.78
C ILE A 76 -14.66 -19.75 -25.59
N ALA A 77 -14.06 -19.99 -24.43
CA ALA A 77 -13.36 -21.24 -24.13
C ALA A 77 -14.32 -22.45 -24.21
N ILE A 78 -15.50 -22.36 -23.60
CA ILE A 78 -16.52 -23.42 -23.65
C ILE A 78 -16.97 -23.71 -25.09
N LYS A 79 -17.18 -22.66 -25.90
CA LYS A 79 -17.63 -22.82 -27.29
C LYS A 79 -16.60 -23.49 -28.20
N LEU A 80 -15.32 -23.40 -27.84
CA LEU A 80 -14.20 -24.00 -28.58
C LEU A 80 -13.85 -25.41 -28.11
N ILE A 81 -14.27 -25.82 -26.91
CA ILE A 81 -14.04 -27.17 -26.39
C ILE A 81 -15.14 -28.11 -26.91
N PRO A 82 -14.79 -29.31 -27.44
CA PRO A 82 -15.80 -30.30 -27.84
C PRO A 82 -16.75 -30.63 -26.69
N GLN A 83 -18.07 -30.62 -26.96
CA GLN A 83 -19.10 -30.79 -25.92
C GLN A 83 -18.93 -32.09 -25.11
N SER A 84 -18.52 -33.18 -25.75
CA SER A 84 -18.25 -34.46 -25.09
C SER A 84 -17.15 -34.36 -24.02
N VAL A 85 -16.09 -33.59 -24.29
CA VAL A 85 -14.98 -33.36 -23.35
C VAL A 85 -15.40 -32.42 -22.23
N MET A 86 -16.19 -31.39 -22.54
CA MET A 86 -16.65 -30.42 -21.55
C MET A 86 -17.61 -31.06 -20.53
N GLU A 87 -18.52 -31.93 -20.99
CA GLU A 87 -19.42 -32.67 -20.09
C GLU A 87 -18.67 -33.64 -19.18
N GLU A 88 -17.66 -34.35 -19.70
CA GLU A 88 -16.79 -35.21 -18.91
C GLU A 88 -16.07 -34.39 -17.82
N CYS A 89 -15.48 -33.25 -18.22
CA CYS A 89 -14.78 -32.35 -17.29
C CYS A 89 -15.72 -31.72 -16.24
N ARG A 90 -16.98 -31.43 -16.59
CA ARG A 90 -17.99 -30.93 -15.63
C ARG A 90 -18.34 -31.99 -14.59
N ARG A 91 -18.54 -33.25 -15.00
CA ARG A 91 -18.78 -34.36 -14.06
C ARG A 91 -17.58 -34.61 -13.14
N GLU A 92 -16.37 -34.54 -13.70
CA GLU A 92 -15.13 -34.68 -12.95
C GLU A 92 -14.87 -33.48 -12.01
N ALA A 93 -15.29 -32.26 -12.39
CA ALA A 93 -15.25 -31.11 -11.50
C ALA A 93 -16.24 -31.23 -10.32
N GLU A 94 -17.42 -31.83 -10.53
CA GLU A 94 -18.39 -32.02 -9.44
C GLU A 94 -17.91 -32.96 -8.34
N SER A 95 -17.10 -33.98 -8.68
CA SER A 95 -16.50 -34.86 -7.67
C SER A 95 -15.42 -34.15 -6.85
N LEU A 96 -14.63 -33.25 -7.46
CA LEU A 96 -13.60 -32.45 -6.78
C LEU A 96 -14.17 -31.46 -5.75
N PHE A 97 -15.40 -30.98 -5.94
CA PHE A 97 -16.05 -30.03 -5.01
C PHE A 97 -16.77 -30.70 -3.83
N LYS A 98 -16.94 -32.03 -3.81
CA LYS A 98 -17.52 -32.74 -2.65
C LYS A 98 -16.59 -32.74 -1.43
N ASP A 99 -15.28 -32.64 -1.63
CA ASP A 99 -14.28 -32.78 -0.55
C ASP A 99 -13.80 -31.44 0.07
N GLY A 100 -14.35 -30.30 -0.34
CA GLY A 100 -14.20 -29.03 0.38
C GLY A 100 -12.78 -28.45 0.53
N LYS A 101 -11.74 -29.06 -0.06
CA LYS A 101 -10.35 -28.60 0.03
C LYS A 101 -9.86 -28.07 -1.32
N SER A 102 -9.56 -26.78 -1.42
CA SER A 102 -8.89 -26.22 -2.60
C SER A 102 -7.44 -26.71 -2.64
N HIS A 103 -7.13 -27.71 -3.46
CA HIS A 103 -5.86 -28.44 -3.34
C HIS A 103 -4.70 -27.93 -4.20
N ASN A 104 -4.76 -26.73 -4.81
CA ASN A 104 -3.73 -26.29 -5.77
C ASN A 104 -3.10 -24.92 -5.46
N TRP A 105 -2.74 -24.67 -4.19
CA TRP A 105 -1.91 -23.50 -3.81
C TRP A 105 -0.60 -23.41 -4.61
N LYS A 106 -0.07 -24.56 -5.04
CA LYS A 106 1.13 -24.67 -5.89
C LYS A 106 0.97 -23.97 -7.23
N ALA A 107 -0.22 -24.03 -7.85
CA ALA A 107 -0.48 -23.33 -9.11
C ALA A 107 -0.49 -21.81 -8.94
N GLY A 108 -1.12 -21.32 -7.86
CA GLY A 108 -1.06 -19.89 -7.50
C GLY A 108 0.37 -19.42 -7.18
N ALA A 109 1.16 -20.23 -6.47
CA ALA A 109 2.55 -19.93 -6.18
C ALA A 109 3.43 -19.85 -7.45
N VAL A 110 3.22 -20.74 -8.42
CA VAL A 110 3.92 -20.71 -9.72
C VAL A 110 3.56 -19.45 -10.51
N ILE A 111 2.29 -19.05 -10.53
CA ILE A 111 1.85 -17.83 -11.21
C ILE A 111 2.50 -16.59 -10.57
N ILE A 112 2.48 -16.49 -9.24
CA ILE A 112 3.15 -15.40 -8.51
C ILE A 112 4.66 -15.38 -8.81
N PHE A 113 5.31 -16.54 -8.84
CA PHE A 113 6.73 -16.67 -9.15
C PHE A 113 7.06 -16.21 -10.58
N LEU A 114 6.23 -16.56 -11.56
CA LEU A 114 6.38 -16.11 -12.95
C LEU A 114 6.20 -14.58 -13.07
N TRP A 115 5.28 -13.98 -12.32
CA TRP A 115 5.13 -12.52 -12.25
C TRP A 115 6.33 -11.83 -11.61
N ILE A 116 6.89 -12.39 -10.54
CA ILE A 116 8.12 -11.87 -9.93
C ILE A 116 9.27 -11.90 -10.93
N ILE A 117 9.44 -13.00 -11.67
CA ILE A 117 10.46 -13.11 -12.72
C ILE A 117 10.23 -12.08 -13.83
N LEU A 118 9.00 -11.95 -14.32
CA LEU A 118 8.67 -11.01 -15.40
C LEU A 118 8.90 -9.56 -14.98
N ILE A 119 8.45 -9.18 -13.78
CA ILE A 119 8.67 -7.85 -13.22
C ILE A 119 10.17 -7.62 -12.99
N SER A 120 10.89 -8.60 -12.44
CA SER A 120 12.34 -8.50 -12.25
C SER A 120 13.07 -8.36 -13.58
N ALA A 121 12.69 -9.11 -14.62
CA ALA A 121 13.27 -9.01 -15.96
C ALA A 121 12.95 -7.67 -16.64
N LEU A 122 11.73 -7.15 -16.48
CA LEU A 122 11.35 -5.82 -16.96
C LEU A 122 12.10 -4.71 -16.23
N VAL A 123 12.28 -4.83 -14.91
CA VAL A 123 13.10 -3.92 -14.11
C VAL A 123 14.55 -3.98 -14.58
N LEU A 124 15.16 -5.17 -14.68
CA LEU A 124 16.53 -5.35 -15.15
C LEU A 124 16.75 -4.84 -16.58
N LYS A 125 15.75 -4.99 -17.46
CA LYS A 125 15.80 -4.48 -18.84
C LYS A 125 15.58 -2.96 -18.92
N MET A 126 14.75 -2.40 -18.05
CA MET A 126 14.55 -0.94 -17.91
C MET A 126 15.78 -0.26 -17.29
N PHE A 127 16.54 -1.01 -16.48
CA PHE A 127 17.82 -0.60 -15.89
C PHE A 127 19.00 -1.33 -16.55
N SER A 128 19.05 -1.41 -17.89
CA SER A 128 20.26 -1.82 -18.62
C SER A 128 21.38 -0.80 -18.40
N PHE A 129 21.91 -0.83 -17.18
CA PHE A 129 23.00 -0.09 -16.61
C PHE A 129 23.98 -1.19 -16.22
N GLU A 130 25.23 -1.11 -16.65
CA GLU A 130 26.29 -2.03 -16.21
C GLU A 130 26.34 -2.00 -14.68
N LEU A 131 25.78 -3.01 -14.04
CA LEU A 131 25.50 -2.99 -12.61
C LEU A 131 26.75 -3.42 -11.83
N SER A 132 27.77 -2.57 -11.84
CA SER A 132 28.85 -2.62 -10.85
C SER A 132 28.35 -2.01 -9.54
N ILE A 133 27.50 -2.72 -8.80
CA ILE A 133 27.07 -2.27 -7.47
C ILE A 133 28.28 -2.38 -6.53
N ASP A 134 28.88 -1.25 -6.19
CA ASP A 134 29.86 -1.19 -5.12
C ASP A 134 29.22 -1.53 -3.75
N HIS A 135 30.04 -1.99 -2.80
CA HIS A 135 29.57 -2.41 -1.46
C HIS A 135 28.77 -1.32 -0.72
N ASN A 136 29.13 -0.04 -0.87
CA ASN A 136 28.44 1.07 -0.23
C ASN A 136 27.05 1.29 -0.83
N THR A 137 26.89 1.08 -2.13
CA THR A 137 25.60 1.15 -2.81
C THR A 137 24.68 0.03 -2.35
N ALA A 138 25.17 -1.22 -2.27
CA ALA A 138 24.38 -2.33 -1.74
C ALA A 138 23.92 -2.09 -0.29
N LEU A 139 24.81 -1.59 0.56
CA LEU A 139 24.51 -1.26 1.96
C LEU A 139 23.43 -0.17 2.07
N LYS A 140 23.48 0.88 1.22
CA LYS A 140 22.45 1.94 1.18
C LYS A 140 21.06 1.37 0.89
N PHE A 141 20.93 0.54 -0.14
CA PHE A 141 19.64 -0.06 -0.50
C PHE A 141 19.13 -1.02 0.59
N LEU A 142 20.02 -1.79 1.22
CA LEU A 142 19.66 -2.65 2.35
C LEU A 142 19.12 -1.82 3.54
N LEU A 143 19.80 -0.73 3.89
CA LEU A 143 19.36 0.18 4.95
C LEU A 143 18.00 0.83 4.62
N LEU A 144 17.81 1.29 3.39
CA LEU A 144 16.54 1.88 2.95
C LEU A 144 15.40 0.85 2.99
N PHE A 145 15.64 -0.39 2.56
CA PHE A 145 14.64 -1.45 2.60
C PHE A 145 14.28 -1.82 4.03
N THR A 146 15.27 -2.14 4.86
CA THR A 146 15.06 -2.56 6.26
C THR A 146 14.45 -1.44 7.10
N GLY A 147 14.94 -0.21 6.94
CA GLY A 147 14.36 0.98 7.57
C GLY A 147 12.90 1.18 7.17
N SER A 148 12.58 1.09 5.88
CA SER A 148 11.21 1.23 5.35
C SER A 148 10.28 0.16 5.89
N PHE A 149 10.74 -1.08 5.93
CA PHE A 149 9.99 -2.20 6.50
C PHE A 149 9.69 -1.97 7.99
N LEU A 150 10.70 -1.65 8.80
CA LEU A 150 10.54 -1.43 10.24
C LEU A 150 9.65 -0.22 10.55
N ALA A 151 9.86 0.89 9.84
CA ALA A 151 9.06 2.09 9.98
C ALA A 151 7.60 1.83 9.62
N ALA A 152 7.33 1.07 8.56
CA ALA A 152 5.99 0.69 8.15
C ALA A 152 5.34 -0.35 9.07
N ALA A 153 6.12 -1.27 9.66
CA ALA A 153 5.59 -2.18 10.68
C ALA A 153 5.10 -1.42 11.90
N ILE A 154 5.89 -0.45 12.37
CA ILE A 154 5.53 0.39 13.52
C ILE A 154 4.33 1.28 13.18
N SER A 155 4.36 1.96 12.03
CA SER A 155 3.27 2.86 11.65
C SER A 155 2.00 2.13 11.25
N GLY A 156 2.10 0.91 10.73
CA GLY A 156 0.97 0.01 10.48
C GLY A 156 0.19 -0.31 11.76
N ALA A 157 0.86 -0.35 12.91
CA ALA A 157 0.24 -0.61 14.19
C ALA A 157 -0.15 0.64 14.99
N ALA A 158 0.71 1.67 14.99
CA ALA A 158 0.43 2.95 15.66
C ALA A 158 -0.54 3.85 14.86
N GLY A 159 -0.66 3.65 13.55
CA GLY A 159 -1.30 4.57 12.63
C GLY A 159 -0.48 5.82 12.29
N PHE A 160 0.76 5.98 12.79
CA PHE A 160 1.62 7.13 12.50
C PHE A 160 3.11 6.83 12.72
N GLY A 161 3.98 7.80 12.43
CA GLY A 161 5.40 7.76 12.81
C GLY A 161 6.34 7.19 11.75
N GLY A 162 5.82 6.53 10.71
CA GLY A 162 6.66 5.97 9.64
C GLY A 162 7.51 7.04 8.94
N ALA A 163 6.92 8.18 8.61
CA ALA A 163 7.63 9.29 7.96
C ALA A 163 8.71 9.90 8.88
N LEU A 164 8.38 10.04 10.16
CA LEU A 164 9.29 10.57 11.17
C LEU A 164 10.54 9.68 11.35
N LEU A 165 10.35 8.35 11.33
CA LEU A 165 11.44 7.37 11.48
C LEU A 165 12.33 7.31 10.23
N LEU A 166 11.76 7.48 9.04
CA LEU A 166 12.50 7.34 7.78
C LEU A 166 13.25 8.60 7.35
N LEU A 167 12.77 9.77 7.76
CA LEU A 167 13.32 11.03 7.26
C LEU A 167 14.80 11.25 7.63
N PRO A 168 15.28 10.94 8.85
CA PRO A 168 16.70 10.99 9.17
C PRO A 168 17.55 10.03 8.34
N LEU A 169 17.08 8.79 8.18
CA LEU A 169 17.74 7.76 7.38
C LEU A 169 17.90 8.21 5.92
N LEU A 170 16.83 8.73 5.32
CA LEU A 170 16.83 9.25 3.95
C LEU A 170 17.74 10.47 3.80
N SER A 171 17.66 11.41 4.73
CA SER A 171 18.49 12.62 4.70
C SER A 171 19.98 12.27 4.69
N LYS A 172 20.39 11.25 5.44
CA LYS A 172 21.77 10.78 5.49
C LYS A 172 22.19 9.95 4.26
N THR A 173 21.29 9.15 3.70
CA THR A 173 21.63 8.19 2.63
C THR A 173 21.56 8.79 1.22
N ILE A 174 20.58 9.67 0.98
CA ILE A 174 20.31 10.23 -0.35
C ILE A 174 20.26 11.77 -0.36
N GLY A 175 20.51 12.41 0.79
CA GLY A 175 20.54 13.87 0.94
C GLY A 175 19.18 14.50 1.26
N THR A 176 19.18 15.62 1.98
CA THR A 176 17.97 16.32 2.47
C THR A 176 17.04 16.81 1.36
N THR A 177 17.60 17.26 0.23
CA THR A 177 16.81 17.69 -0.94
C THR A 177 15.96 16.57 -1.51
N MET A 178 16.51 15.35 -1.60
CA MET A 178 15.81 14.18 -2.17
C MET A 178 15.02 13.39 -1.14
N ALA A 179 15.36 13.51 0.14
CA ALA A 179 14.74 12.77 1.22
C ALA A 179 13.23 12.98 1.28
N VAL A 180 12.73 14.23 1.26
CA VAL A 180 11.30 14.51 1.38
C VAL A 180 10.49 14.05 0.14
N PRO A 181 10.93 14.30 -1.11
CA PRO A 181 10.27 13.74 -2.29
C PRO A 181 10.23 12.21 -2.32
N VAL A 182 11.37 11.54 -2.07
CA VAL A 182 11.43 10.06 -2.04
C VAL A 182 10.58 9.50 -0.91
N LEU A 183 10.63 10.11 0.28
CA LEU A 183 9.76 9.75 1.40
C LEU A 183 8.29 9.87 1.03
N THR A 184 7.92 10.92 0.30
CA THR A 184 6.53 11.17 -0.10
C THR A 184 6.00 10.06 -1.00
N ILE A 185 6.80 9.58 -1.96
CA ILE A 185 6.44 8.45 -2.83
C ILE A 185 6.33 7.15 -2.02
N ALA A 186 7.33 6.85 -1.20
CA ALA A 186 7.33 5.65 -0.36
C ALA A 186 6.11 5.63 0.59
N GLN A 187 5.84 6.76 1.26
CA GLN A 187 4.71 6.92 2.16
C GLN A 187 3.37 6.84 1.43
N LEU A 188 3.25 7.31 0.19
CA LEU A 188 2.03 7.12 -0.59
C LEU A 188 1.68 5.63 -0.68
N ILE A 189 2.66 4.80 -1.04
CA ILE A 189 2.48 3.33 -1.17
C ILE A 189 2.20 2.68 0.18
N GLY A 190 2.95 3.05 1.22
CA GLY A 190 2.73 2.55 2.58
C GLY A 190 1.34 2.92 3.13
N ASN A 191 0.85 4.13 2.86
CA ASN A 191 -0.48 4.56 3.26
C ASN A 191 -1.58 3.88 2.44
N LEU A 192 -1.37 3.66 1.12
CA LEU A 192 -2.30 2.86 0.30
C LEU A 192 -2.49 1.46 0.90
N SER A 193 -1.39 0.80 1.30
CA SER A 193 -1.45 -0.49 1.99
C SER A 193 -2.23 -0.43 3.31
N ARG A 194 -2.01 0.61 4.13
CA ARG A 194 -2.75 0.82 5.40
C ARG A 194 -4.24 1.05 5.18
N ALA A 195 -4.60 1.91 4.23
CA ALA A 195 -5.98 2.19 3.87
C ALA A 195 -6.69 0.92 3.37
N PHE A 196 -6.02 0.16 2.50
CA PHE A 196 -6.53 -1.10 1.95
C PHE A 196 -7.00 -2.08 3.04
N PHE A 197 -6.22 -2.26 4.10
CA PHE A 197 -6.57 -3.19 5.19
C PHE A 197 -7.79 -2.79 6.04
N GLY A 198 -8.29 -1.56 5.90
CA GLY A 198 -9.43 -1.05 6.67
C GLY A 198 -10.46 -0.27 5.84
N LEU A 199 -10.52 -0.46 4.51
CA LEU A 199 -11.35 0.32 3.59
C LEU A 199 -12.82 0.46 4.04
N LYS A 200 -13.42 -0.64 4.51
CA LYS A 200 -14.83 -0.66 4.94
C LYS A 200 -15.09 0.08 6.26
N GLN A 201 -14.04 0.48 6.97
CA GLN A 201 -14.12 1.12 8.29
C GLN A 201 -13.75 2.61 8.25
N ILE A 202 -13.48 3.16 7.07
CA ILE A 202 -13.14 4.58 6.89
C ILE A 202 -14.31 5.47 7.32
N LYS A 203 -14.03 6.51 8.10
CA LYS A 203 -15.01 7.53 8.48
C LYS A 203 -14.90 8.75 7.55
N TRP A 204 -15.72 8.74 6.50
CA TRP A 204 -15.62 9.72 5.42
C TRP A 204 -15.82 11.18 5.85
N LYS A 205 -16.77 11.49 6.74
CA LYS A 205 -17.01 12.89 7.14
C LYS A 205 -15.77 13.55 7.78
N PRO A 206 -15.15 12.98 8.84
CA PRO A 206 -13.89 13.51 9.37
C PRO A 206 -12.74 13.53 8.35
N VAL A 207 -12.62 12.48 7.53
CA VAL A 207 -11.59 12.40 6.48
C VAL A 207 -11.72 13.56 5.49
N LEU A 208 -12.92 13.85 5.01
CA LEU A 208 -13.16 14.95 4.08
C LEU A 208 -12.88 16.31 4.72
N MET A 209 -13.35 16.54 5.96
CA MET A 209 -13.04 17.78 6.69
C MET A 209 -11.54 17.99 6.86
N PHE A 210 -10.81 16.91 7.16
CA PHE A 210 -9.36 16.98 7.28
C PHE A 210 -8.70 17.29 5.94
N ILE A 211 -9.09 16.59 4.86
CA ILE A 211 -8.55 16.78 3.50
C ILE A 211 -8.76 18.21 3.00
N LEU A 212 -9.95 18.80 3.26
CA LEU A 212 -10.27 20.16 2.85
C LEU A 212 -9.29 21.19 3.43
N GLY A 213 -8.86 21.01 4.69
CA GLY A 213 -7.81 21.84 5.27
C GLY A 213 -6.41 21.43 4.81
N ALA A 214 -6.14 20.12 4.79
CA ALA A 214 -4.80 19.57 4.63
C ALA A 214 -4.23 19.73 3.23
N VAL A 215 -5.02 19.51 2.17
CA VAL A 215 -4.49 19.49 0.79
C VAL A 215 -4.00 20.87 0.33
N PRO A 216 -4.76 21.98 0.47
CA PRO A 216 -4.25 23.30 0.09
C PRO A 216 -2.99 23.67 0.87
N MET A 217 -2.96 23.34 2.16
CA MET A 217 -1.83 23.64 3.01
C MET A 217 -0.62 22.72 2.75
N SER A 218 -0.81 21.46 2.36
CA SER A 218 0.30 20.61 1.96
C SER A 218 0.91 21.04 0.65
N VAL A 219 0.12 21.59 -0.27
CA VAL A 219 0.64 22.26 -1.48
C VAL A 219 1.48 23.48 -1.09
N LEU A 220 0.98 24.36 -0.21
CA LEU A 220 1.72 25.53 0.26
C LEU A 220 3.02 25.13 0.99
N GLY A 221 2.95 24.13 1.86
CA GLY A 221 4.11 23.60 2.58
C GLY A 221 5.14 22.99 1.62
N ALA A 222 4.70 22.21 0.64
CA ALA A 222 5.58 21.62 -0.36
C ALA A 222 6.22 22.70 -1.25
N PHE A 223 5.47 23.73 -1.64
CA PHE A 223 6.02 24.86 -2.37
C PHE A 223 7.09 25.59 -1.55
N SER A 224 6.82 25.80 -0.26
CA SER A 224 7.78 26.39 0.68
C SER A 224 9.04 25.54 0.79
N PHE A 225 8.91 24.20 0.90
CA PHE A 225 10.06 23.29 0.91
C PHE A 225 10.97 23.46 -0.31
N VAL A 226 10.40 23.72 -1.49
CA VAL A 226 11.19 23.88 -2.73
C VAL A 226 11.88 25.24 -2.81
N LYS A 227 11.33 26.29 -2.20
CA LYS A 227 11.87 27.65 -2.27
C LYS A 227 12.81 28.01 -1.13
N VAL A 228 12.67 27.35 0.02
CA VAL A 228 13.41 27.69 1.24
C VAL A 228 14.82 27.06 1.24
N PRO A 229 15.85 27.78 1.70
CA PRO A 229 17.21 27.26 1.84
C PRO A 229 17.31 25.94 2.61
N LYS A 230 18.22 25.05 2.18
CA LYS A 230 18.36 23.67 2.70
C LYS A 230 18.68 23.63 4.19
N GLU A 231 19.39 24.62 4.70
CA GLU A 231 19.77 24.75 6.11
C GLU A 231 18.54 24.96 6.98
N ILE A 232 17.59 25.79 6.51
CA ILE A 232 16.32 26.05 7.20
C ILE A 232 15.46 24.78 7.17
N ILE A 233 15.44 24.06 6.05
CA ILE A 233 14.74 22.77 5.94
C ILE A 233 15.29 21.76 6.95
N THR A 234 16.61 21.60 6.99
CA THR A 234 17.29 20.63 7.86
C THR A 234 17.03 20.94 9.34
N ARG A 235 17.13 22.22 9.74
CA ARG A 235 16.78 22.68 11.09
C ARG A 235 15.30 22.49 11.40
N GLY A 236 14.42 22.74 10.43
CA GLY A 236 12.98 22.51 10.55
C GLY A 236 12.63 21.04 10.80
N ILE A 237 13.32 20.11 10.13
CA ILE A 237 13.21 18.66 10.38
C ILE A 237 13.60 18.32 11.82
N GLY A 238 14.75 18.82 12.29
CA GLY A 238 15.22 18.62 13.67
C GLY A 238 14.23 19.16 14.69
N LEU A 239 13.74 20.40 14.49
CA LEU A 239 12.74 21.02 15.36
C LEU A 239 11.43 20.23 15.41
N ALA A 240 10.94 19.75 14.27
CA ALA A 240 9.71 18.95 14.22
C ALA A 240 9.82 17.63 15.01
N ILE A 241 10.99 16.96 14.94
CA ILE A 241 11.26 15.77 15.74
C ILE A 241 11.25 16.10 17.24
N ILE A 242 11.93 17.16 17.66
CA ILE A 242 11.99 17.59 19.06
C ILE A 242 10.60 17.97 19.60
N VAL A 243 9.87 18.82 18.86
CA VAL A 243 8.50 19.23 19.22
C VAL A 243 7.61 18.00 19.34
N PHE A 244 7.73 17.02 18.44
CA PHE A 244 6.97 15.78 18.58
C PHE A 244 7.32 15.01 19.85
N VAL A 245 8.61 14.84 20.17
CA VAL A 245 9.05 14.14 21.39
C VAL A 245 8.47 14.83 22.64
N ILE A 246 8.51 16.16 22.69
CA ILE A 246 7.95 16.97 23.77
C ILE A 246 6.43 16.79 23.87
N LEU A 247 5.70 16.97 22.76
CA LEU A 247 4.25 16.82 22.72
C LEU A 247 3.80 15.42 23.18
N LYS A 248 4.57 14.39 22.82
CA LYS A 248 4.35 13.01 23.26
C LYS A 248 4.62 12.83 24.76
N TYR A 249 5.76 13.33 25.25
CA TYR A 249 6.17 13.19 26.65
C TYR A 249 5.18 13.86 27.61
N PHE A 250 4.75 15.09 27.30
CA PHE A 250 3.86 15.88 28.15
C PHE A 250 2.36 15.63 27.90
N LYS A 251 1.98 14.72 26.98
CA LYS A 251 0.58 14.37 26.66
C LYS A 251 -0.30 15.61 26.35
N VAL A 252 0.29 16.63 25.72
CA VAL A 252 -0.34 17.96 25.51
C VAL A 252 -1.43 17.92 24.44
N LEU A 253 -1.36 16.96 23.52
CA LEU A 253 -2.29 16.86 22.38
C LEU A 253 -3.65 16.30 22.81
N LYS A 254 -4.47 17.14 23.45
CA LYS A 254 -5.87 16.86 23.75
C LYS A 254 -6.75 17.77 22.89
N PHE A 255 -7.44 17.19 21.93
CA PHE A 255 -8.35 17.92 21.05
C PHE A 255 -9.79 17.64 21.43
N LYS A 256 -10.64 18.67 21.38
CA LYS A 256 -12.09 18.49 21.43
C LYS A 256 -12.58 18.11 20.02
N PRO A 257 -13.27 16.97 19.85
CA PRO A 257 -13.71 16.53 18.53
C PRO A 257 -14.76 17.49 17.97
N SER A 258 -14.45 18.14 16.85
CA SER A 258 -15.40 18.95 16.09
C SER A 258 -14.95 19.04 14.62
N ASP A 259 -15.89 19.28 13.71
CA ASP A 259 -15.58 19.48 12.28
C ASP A 259 -14.55 20.62 12.08
N ARG A 260 -14.68 21.69 12.86
CA ARG A 260 -13.73 22.82 12.87
C ARG A 260 -12.35 22.40 13.36
N THR A 261 -12.27 21.60 14.43
CA THR A 261 -10.99 21.09 14.95
C THR A 261 -10.29 20.22 13.92
N ILE A 262 -11.04 19.34 13.24
CA ILE A 262 -10.50 18.44 12.22
C ILE A 262 -10.06 19.22 10.98
N PHE A 263 -10.80 20.24 10.54
CA PHE A 263 -10.43 21.10 9.43
C PHE A 263 -9.16 21.92 9.71
N ILE A 264 -9.12 22.66 10.83
CA ILE A 264 -7.96 23.47 11.23
C ILE A 264 -6.75 22.57 11.49
N GLY A 265 -6.97 21.45 12.19
CA GLY A 265 -5.94 20.45 12.43
C GLY A 265 -5.40 19.86 11.13
N GLY A 266 -6.27 19.56 10.16
CA GLY A 266 -5.89 19.15 8.82
C GLY A 266 -5.01 20.19 8.14
N ALA A 267 -5.39 21.47 8.16
CA ALA A 267 -4.59 22.57 7.61
C ALA A 267 -3.18 22.65 8.22
N VAL A 268 -3.07 22.57 9.55
CA VAL A 268 -1.77 22.57 10.25
C VAL A 268 -0.94 21.34 9.88
N VAL A 269 -1.54 20.15 9.88
CA VAL A 269 -0.86 18.90 9.51
C VAL A 269 -0.40 18.94 8.06
N GLY A 270 -1.24 19.44 7.15
CA GLY A 270 -0.93 19.64 5.73
C GLY A 270 0.30 20.51 5.56
N LEU A 271 0.30 21.70 6.16
CA LEU A 271 1.40 22.66 6.07
C LEU A 271 2.74 22.05 6.55
N ILE A 272 2.75 21.47 7.74
CA ILE A 272 3.94 20.86 8.33
C ILE A 272 4.40 19.64 7.51
N SER A 273 3.46 18.81 7.06
CA SER A 273 3.74 17.64 6.21
C SER A 273 4.35 18.03 4.87
N GLY A 274 3.93 19.17 4.29
CA GLY A 274 4.52 19.73 3.07
C GLY A 274 5.92 20.30 3.28
N LEU A 275 6.11 21.05 4.37
CA LEU A 275 7.36 21.75 4.67
C LEU A 275 8.47 20.79 5.13
N VAL A 276 8.11 19.79 5.93
CA VAL A 276 9.08 18.95 6.65
C VAL A 276 8.95 17.47 6.27
N GLY A 277 7.94 17.09 5.49
CA GLY A 277 7.73 15.69 5.06
C GLY A 277 7.01 14.81 6.08
N SER A 278 6.79 15.28 7.32
CA SER A 278 6.12 14.51 8.38
C SER A 278 5.34 15.40 9.35
N ALA A 279 4.08 15.04 9.60
CA ALA A 279 3.23 15.65 10.64
C ALA A 279 2.29 14.61 11.30
N GLY A 280 2.59 13.32 11.12
CA GLY A 280 1.74 12.19 11.49
C GLY A 280 1.25 12.19 12.95
N PRO A 281 2.07 12.54 13.96
CA PRO A 281 1.63 12.58 15.34
C PRO A 281 0.46 13.52 15.64
N ILE A 282 0.42 14.68 14.99
CA ILE A 282 -0.66 15.65 15.17
C ILE A 282 -1.92 15.13 14.49
N GLY A 283 -1.80 14.60 13.27
CA GLY A 283 -2.88 13.92 12.57
C GLY A 283 -3.46 12.75 13.38
N ALA A 284 -2.58 11.93 13.96
CA ALA A 284 -2.95 10.84 14.84
C ALA A 284 -3.75 11.32 16.06
N ALA A 285 -3.27 12.35 16.76
CA ALA A 285 -3.97 12.90 17.91
C ALA A 285 -5.35 13.48 17.56
N LEU A 286 -5.49 14.11 16.39
CA LEU A 286 -6.78 14.59 15.89
C LEU A 286 -7.76 13.44 15.67
N PHE A 287 -7.37 12.38 14.96
CA PHE A 287 -8.26 11.25 14.73
C PHE A 287 -8.51 10.40 15.98
N LEU A 288 -7.55 10.31 16.91
CA LEU A 288 -7.75 9.66 18.21
C LEU A 288 -8.80 10.41 19.06
N SER A 289 -8.89 11.74 18.94
CA SER A 289 -9.91 12.53 19.64
C SER A 289 -11.34 12.19 19.24
N LEU A 290 -11.53 11.54 18.08
CA LEU A 290 -12.82 11.09 17.57
C LEU A 290 -13.27 9.74 18.18
N ASN A 291 -12.45 9.13 19.05
CA ASN A 291 -12.73 7.83 19.69
C ASN A 291 -13.07 6.71 18.69
N LEU A 292 -12.38 6.69 17.55
CA LEU A 292 -12.58 5.66 16.53
C LEU A 292 -11.98 4.32 16.96
N PRO A 293 -12.58 3.18 16.53
CA PRO A 293 -11.92 1.88 16.63
C PRO A 293 -10.54 1.91 15.93
N PRO A 294 -9.53 1.14 16.39
CA PRO A 294 -8.17 1.23 15.89
C PRO A 294 -8.03 1.10 14.36
N VAL A 295 -8.71 0.13 13.75
CA VAL A 295 -8.68 -0.10 12.30
C VAL A 295 -9.34 1.07 11.55
N SER A 296 -10.44 1.61 12.07
CA SER A 296 -11.12 2.79 11.51
C SER A 296 -10.25 4.04 11.58
N TYR A 297 -9.55 4.24 12.70
CA TYR A 297 -8.57 5.30 12.91
C TYR A 297 -7.42 5.21 11.91
N ILE A 298 -6.73 4.05 11.84
CA ILE A 298 -5.56 3.85 10.98
C ILE A 298 -5.94 4.04 9.51
N ALA A 299 -7.06 3.46 9.07
CA ALA A 299 -7.50 3.57 7.68
C ALA A 299 -7.91 5.00 7.32
N SER A 300 -8.60 5.71 8.22
CA SER A 300 -9.01 7.10 7.99
C SER A 300 -7.80 8.05 7.92
N GLU A 301 -6.82 7.90 8.82
CA GLU A 301 -5.57 8.66 8.79
C GLU A 301 -4.81 8.40 7.48
N ALA A 302 -4.68 7.13 7.09
CA ALA A 302 -3.97 6.75 5.88
C ALA A 302 -4.58 7.38 4.61
N VAL A 303 -5.91 7.49 4.52
CA VAL A 303 -6.59 8.17 3.40
C VAL A 303 -6.23 9.66 3.35
N THR A 304 -6.22 10.34 4.49
CA THR A 304 -5.81 11.76 4.53
C THR A 304 -4.34 11.94 4.15
N ALA A 305 -3.48 11.01 4.56
CA ALA A 305 -2.08 11.01 4.18
C ALA A 305 -1.89 10.78 2.67
N ILE A 306 -2.63 9.84 2.06
CA ILE A 306 -2.64 9.62 0.60
C ILE A 306 -2.93 10.92 -0.14
N ALA A 307 -4.01 11.62 0.23
CA ALA A 307 -4.40 12.88 -0.40
C ALA A 307 -3.28 13.94 -0.31
N MET A 308 -2.67 14.09 0.88
CA MET A 308 -1.52 14.99 1.05
C MET A 308 -0.33 14.55 0.18
N HIS A 309 0.05 13.26 0.21
CA HIS A 309 1.21 12.77 -0.55
C HIS A 309 1.03 12.91 -2.06
N ILE A 310 -0.17 12.69 -2.60
CA ILE A 310 -0.49 12.97 -4.00
C ILE A 310 -0.27 14.45 -4.31
N SER A 311 -0.86 15.36 -3.52
CA SER A 311 -0.73 16.80 -3.77
C SER A 311 0.73 17.29 -3.70
N LYS A 312 1.51 16.79 -2.73
CA LYS A 312 2.93 17.11 -2.58
C LYS A 312 3.76 16.57 -3.75
N THR A 313 3.46 15.35 -4.21
CA THR A 313 4.17 14.72 -5.33
C THR A 313 4.00 15.55 -6.60
N ILE A 314 2.81 16.10 -6.86
CA ILE A 314 2.56 17.01 -7.99
C ILE A 314 3.45 18.26 -7.90
N VAL A 315 3.55 18.88 -6.71
CA VAL A 315 4.39 20.06 -6.48
C VAL A 315 5.87 19.73 -6.66
N TYR A 316 6.37 18.66 -6.03
CA TYR A 316 7.76 18.26 -6.14
C TYR A 316 8.12 17.85 -7.57
N GLN A 317 7.23 17.17 -8.30
CA GLN A 317 7.43 16.88 -9.72
C GLN A 317 7.60 18.17 -10.52
N LYS A 318 6.72 19.15 -10.31
CA LYS A 318 6.73 20.41 -11.07
C LYS A 318 7.97 21.27 -10.80
N TYR A 319 8.43 21.36 -9.56
CA TYR A 319 9.47 22.33 -9.18
C TYR A 319 10.85 21.72 -8.91
N LEU A 320 10.93 20.42 -8.57
CA LEU A 320 12.22 19.73 -8.38
C LEU A 320 12.54 18.76 -9.53
N GLY A 321 11.53 18.36 -10.31
CA GLY A 321 11.69 17.33 -11.34
C GLY A 321 12.03 15.99 -10.73
N ILE A 322 11.04 15.27 -10.19
CA ILE A 322 11.27 13.92 -9.62
C ILE A 322 11.70 13.01 -10.78
N GLY A 323 13.01 12.81 -10.90
CA GLY A 323 13.58 11.93 -11.92
C GLY A 323 13.30 10.46 -11.62
N LEU A 324 13.54 9.60 -12.62
CA LEU A 324 13.38 8.14 -12.51
C LEU A 324 14.14 7.54 -11.32
N TYR A 325 15.27 8.14 -10.93
CA TYR A 325 16.05 7.72 -9.76
C TYR A 325 15.25 7.83 -8.45
N ALA A 326 14.61 8.99 -8.21
CA ALA A 326 13.82 9.23 -7.01
C ALA A 326 12.56 8.39 -6.97
N LEU A 327 11.91 8.24 -8.13
CA LEU A 327 10.77 7.35 -8.29
C LEU A 327 11.16 5.89 -8.00
N GLY A 328 12.27 5.41 -8.55
CA GLY A 328 12.78 4.06 -8.34
C GLY A 328 13.05 3.75 -6.87
N ILE A 329 13.74 4.65 -6.15
CA ILE A 329 13.97 4.47 -4.71
C ILE A 329 12.65 4.51 -3.93
N GLY A 330 11.76 5.44 -4.25
CA GLY A 330 10.46 5.55 -3.59
C GLY A 330 9.60 4.29 -3.78
N LEU A 331 9.58 3.72 -4.97
CA LEU A 331 8.90 2.45 -5.28
C LEU A 331 9.53 1.27 -4.54
N PHE A 332 10.86 1.16 -4.57
CA PHE A 332 11.60 0.13 -3.85
C PHE A 332 11.31 0.14 -2.34
N MET A 333 11.35 1.33 -1.73
CA MET A 333 10.95 1.51 -0.34
C MET A 333 9.47 1.19 -0.14
N GLY A 334 8.60 1.60 -1.05
CA GLY A 334 7.18 1.30 -1.02
C GLY A 334 6.86 -0.20 -0.94
N VAL A 335 7.59 -1.04 -1.68
CA VAL A 335 7.47 -2.51 -1.59
C VAL A 335 7.80 -3.00 -0.18
N ALA A 336 8.90 -2.52 0.41
CA ALA A 336 9.27 -2.84 1.79
C ALA A 336 8.19 -2.36 2.79
N MET A 337 7.57 -1.21 2.53
CA MET A 337 6.52 -0.66 3.37
C MET A 337 5.22 -1.48 3.33
N ILE A 338 4.87 -2.10 2.21
CA ILE A 338 3.71 -3.01 2.12
C ILE A 338 3.93 -4.21 3.05
N ALA A 339 5.10 -4.87 2.93
CA ALA A 339 5.46 -6.01 3.76
C ALA A 339 5.54 -5.65 5.25
N GLY A 340 6.11 -4.47 5.55
CA GLY A 340 6.18 -3.93 6.91
C GLY A 340 4.79 -3.70 7.49
N THR A 341 3.91 -3.01 6.76
CA THR A 341 2.52 -2.72 7.19
C THR A 341 1.74 -4.00 7.51
N TRP A 342 1.83 -5.01 6.65
CA TRP A 342 1.19 -6.31 6.88
C TRP A 342 1.74 -7.02 8.13
N THR A 343 3.06 -6.95 8.34
CA THR A 343 3.71 -7.51 9.53
C THR A 343 3.27 -6.78 10.80
N GLY A 344 3.24 -5.45 10.76
CA GLY A 344 2.77 -4.59 11.84
C GLY A 344 1.35 -4.95 12.27
N LYS A 345 0.44 -5.10 11.29
CA LYS A 345 -0.92 -5.58 11.52
C LYS A 345 -0.93 -6.93 12.26
N LYS A 346 -0.21 -7.94 11.77
CA LYS A 346 -0.27 -9.30 12.37
C LYS A 346 0.40 -9.43 13.74
N VAL A 347 1.54 -8.78 13.93
CA VAL A 347 2.44 -9.00 15.08
C VAL A 347 2.16 -7.99 16.19
N ILE A 348 1.97 -6.73 15.83
CA ILE A 348 1.87 -5.65 16.82
C ILE A 348 0.43 -5.50 17.34
N GLU A 349 -0.61 -5.86 16.58
CA GLU A 349 -2.00 -5.92 17.12
C GLU A 349 -2.12 -6.88 18.32
N LYS A 350 -1.23 -7.87 18.43
CA LYS A 350 -1.18 -8.83 19.54
C LYS A 350 -0.26 -8.39 20.67
N MET A 351 0.45 -7.27 20.53
CA MET A 351 1.43 -6.81 21.51
C MET A 351 0.75 -6.00 22.62
N PRO A 352 1.04 -6.28 23.91
CA PRO A 352 0.56 -5.45 25.02
C PRO A 352 0.98 -3.99 24.87
N LYS A 353 0.08 -3.05 25.22
CA LYS A 353 0.26 -1.61 25.02
C LYS A 353 1.54 -1.07 25.67
N GLU A 354 1.90 -1.54 26.87
CA GLU A 354 3.11 -1.09 27.58
C GLU A 354 4.38 -1.49 26.82
N LYS A 355 4.42 -2.70 26.26
CA LYS A 355 5.55 -3.20 25.46
C LYS A 355 5.69 -2.41 24.17
N PHE A 356 4.58 -2.08 23.51
CA PHE A 356 4.58 -1.27 22.30
C PHE A 356 5.14 0.14 22.54
N VAL A 357 4.68 0.82 23.59
CA VAL A 357 5.15 2.17 23.94
C VAL A 357 6.65 2.17 24.26
N LYS A 358 7.14 1.17 25.02
CA LYS A 358 8.56 1.02 25.34
C LYS A 358 9.40 0.76 24.09
N PHE A 359 8.95 -0.12 23.19
CA PHE A 359 9.62 -0.42 21.92
C PHE A 359 9.77 0.82 21.03
N VAL A 360 8.68 1.55 20.80
CA VAL A 360 8.71 2.80 20.00
C VAL A 360 9.58 3.87 20.68
N GLY A 361 9.53 3.96 22.01
CA GLY A 361 10.39 4.87 22.79
C GLY A 361 11.87 4.58 22.61
N VAL A 362 12.28 3.32 22.72
CA VAL A 362 13.68 2.89 22.50
C VAL A 362 14.13 3.18 21.07
N LEU A 363 13.31 2.87 20.06
CA LEU A 363 13.67 3.12 18.67
C LEU A 363 13.87 4.62 18.38
N LEU A 364 12.96 5.48 18.87
CA LEU A 364 13.09 6.94 18.72
C LEU A 364 14.33 7.47 19.44
N ALA A 365 14.65 6.93 20.63
CA ALA A 365 15.86 7.30 21.36
C ALA A 365 17.12 6.91 20.60
N VAL A 366 17.19 5.69 20.05
CA VAL A 366 18.33 5.22 19.24
C VAL A 366 18.52 6.09 17.99
N ILE A 367 17.44 6.39 17.26
CA ILE A 367 17.50 7.25 16.07
C ILE A 367 17.92 8.68 16.47
N GLY A 368 17.37 9.22 17.55
CA GLY A 368 17.74 10.56 18.06
C GLY A 368 19.21 10.65 18.49
N LEU A 369 19.72 9.65 19.23
CA LEU A 369 21.13 9.54 19.61
C LEU A 369 22.04 9.41 18.40
N GLN A 370 21.66 8.60 17.41
CA GLN A 370 22.40 8.47 16.16
C GLN A 370 22.51 9.82 15.42
N MET A 371 21.43 10.60 15.37
CA MET A 371 21.43 11.93 14.74
C MET A 371 22.27 12.94 15.51
N LEU A 372 22.30 12.87 16.85
CA LEU A 372 23.13 13.76 17.66
C LEU A 372 24.63 13.46 17.52
N ILE A 373 24.99 12.18 17.39
CA ILE A 373 26.40 11.74 17.33
C ILE A 373 26.96 11.83 15.91
N LEU A 374 26.13 11.60 14.89
CA LEU A 374 26.58 11.42 13.50
C LEU A 374 25.95 12.42 12.50
N GLY A 375 25.28 13.46 13.01
CA GLY A 375 24.51 14.45 12.24
C GLY A 375 25.29 15.69 11.89
#